data_AF-A0A9E0YAY4-F1
#
_entry.id   AF-A0A9E0YAY4-F1
#
_cell.length_a   1.000
_cell.length_b   1.000
_cell.length_c   1.000
_cell.angle_alpha   90.00
_cell.angle_beta   90.00
_cell.angle_gamma   90.00
#
_symmetry.space_group_name_H-M   'P 1'
#
loop_
_entity.id
_entity.type
_entity.pdbx_description
1 polymer ?
#
loop_
_entity_poly.entity_id
_entity_poly.type
_entity_poly.pdbx_seq_one_letter_code
_entity_poly.pdbx_strand_id
1 'polypeptide(L)'
;MKGLRVSHSRRAAAAWAGLCLFTACTTTVVPADRDRDPANVETTFADDASTVSPDLQPVVKDCYRADLGLPVPKNLKVNGHVLNATEAKNVQWIALCVVPYLPGSAGEQVETAAKTTWWALREGILDRTAENLFRYSNCHEKNGKDKIRSSTPLYDCPTNIWQVGMPAGQVANYSDAAVASVIERLKPGLHPDLDAASLMRWAAVLSGFGPETPEYAGILKSKARVRRSWLLRNPLVGFPLVGEQEVDRECIRGQHKWCTAGDYPTAVRYSHTRAGVQRAIGDLRKIFSEGRAK
;
A
#
# COMPACT_ATOMS: atom_id res chain seq x y z
N MET A 1 -61.68 28.19 18.69
CA MET A 1 -62.38 27.96 19.99
C MET A 1 -61.56 26.99 20.83
N LYS A 2 -61.66 27.04 22.18
CA LYS A 2 -61.38 26.02 23.23
C LYS A 2 -60.40 24.87 22.87
N GLY A 3 -59.27 24.62 23.55
CA GLY A 3 -59.06 24.47 25.01
C GLY A 3 -59.38 23.03 25.45
N LEU A 4 -58.70 22.29 26.35
CA LEU A 4 -57.63 22.46 27.37
C LEU A 4 -56.68 21.21 27.28
N ARG A 5 -55.42 21.10 27.75
CA ARG A 5 -54.68 21.50 28.97
C ARG A 5 -54.74 20.48 30.14
N VAL A 6 -53.62 20.39 30.91
CA VAL A 6 -53.40 19.83 32.29
C VAL A 6 -52.89 18.36 32.36
N SER A 7 -51.99 17.92 33.28
CA SER A 7 -50.65 18.44 33.71
C SER A 7 -49.85 17.48 34.65
N HIS A 8 -48.51 17.45 34.51
CA HIS A 8 -47.46 17.50 35.58
C HIS A 8 -47.35 16.47 36.74
N SER A 9 -46.12 15.96 36.92
CA SER A 9 -45.35 15.88 38.19
C SER A 9 -43.85 15.77 37.80
N ARG A 10 -42.81 16.48 38.31
CA ARG A 10 -42.35 16.85 39.68
C ARG A 10 -42.21 15.64 40.61
N ARG A 11 -41.10 15.39 41.34
CA ARG A 11 -39.75 15.99 41.48
C ARG A 11 -38.88 14.93 42.18
N ALA A 12 -37.57 14.90 41.96
CA ALA A 12 -36.60 14.47 42.99
C ALA A 12 -35.23 15.05 42.66
N ALA A 13 -34.61 15.72 43.63
CA ALA A 13 -33.19 16.11 43.59
C ALA A 13 -32.49 15.36 44.72
N ALA A 14 -31.30 14.84 44.46
CA ALA A 14 -30.41 14.30 45.48
C ALA A 14 -29.00 14.81 45.19
N ALA A 15 -28.45 15.58 46.12
CA ALA A 15 -27.07 16.06 46.05
C ALA A 15 -26.13 14.97 46.56
N TRP A 16 -24.98 14.80 45.89
CA TRP A 16 -23.82 14.13 46.45
C TRP A 16 -22.59 14.99 46.19
N ALA A 17 -22.13 15.67 47.23
CA ALA A 17 -20.80 16.26 47.28
C ALA A 17 -19.82 15.17 47.72
N GLY A 18 -18.73 14.99 46.98
CA GLY A 18 -17.83 13.84 47.11
C GLY A 18 -16.36 14.17 46.82
N LEU A 19 -15.77 14.99 47.68
CA LEU A 19 -14.35 14.96 48.07
C LEU A 19 -13.31 14.56 46.99
N CYS A 20 -12.87 15.50 46.15
CA CYS A 20 -11.65 15.32 45.37
C CYS A 20 -10.41 15.55 46.26
N LEU A 21 -9.74 14.49 46.69
CA LEU A 21 -8.36 14.61 47.18
C LEU A 21 -7.43 14.93 45.99
N PHE A 22 -6.61 15.96 46.15
CA PHE A 22 -5.49 16.25 45.26
C PHE A 22 -4.36 15.23 45.50
N THR A 23 -4.19 14.30 44.57
CA THR A 23 -2.90 13.59 44.41
C THR A 23 -2.23 14.11 43.15
N ALA A 24 -1.13 14.83 43.31
CA ALA A 24 -0.41 15.43 42.19
C ALA A 24 0.33 14.37 41.36
N CYS A 25 -0.25 13.99 40.21
CA CYS A 25 0.53 13.35 39.15
C CYS A 25 1.38 14.42 38.47
N THR A 26 2.69 14.42 38.73
CA THR A 26 3.67 15.13 37.92
C THR A 26 3.73 14.51 36.52
N THR A 27 2.96 15.05 35.57
CA THR A 27 3.14 14.77 34.16
C THR A 27 4.45 15.41 33.70
N THR A 28 5.49 14.59 33.56
CA THR A 28 6.73 14.99 32.89
C THR A 28 6.41 15.25 31.42
N VAL A 29 6.23 16.51 31.05
CA VAL A 29 6.13 16.93 29.65
C VAL A 29 7.52 16.75 29.03
N VAL A 30 7.72 15.65 28.33
CA VAL A 30 8.88 15.50 27.45
C VAL A 30 8.69 16.51 26.30
N PRO A 31 9.57 17.50 26.12
CA PRO A 31 9.46 18.43 25.01
C PRO A 31 9.61 17.65 23.70
N ALA A 32 8.80 18.00 22.70
CA ALA A 32 8.92 17.42 21.37
C ALA A 32 10.27 17.84 20.77
N ASP A 33 11.19 16.88 20.68
CA ASP A 33 12.54 17.04 20.16
C ASP A 33 12.45 17.42 18.66
N ARG A 34 12.60 18.72 18.39
CA ARG A 34 12.40 19.34 17.06
C ARG A 34 13.68 19.46 16.24
N ASP A 35 14.82 19.10 16.82
CA ASP A 35 16.15 19.37 16.25
C ASP A 35 16.84 18.10 15.71
N ARG A 36 16.08 16.99 15.50
CA ARG A 36 16.60 15.84 14.76
C ARG A 36 16.74 16.16 13.27
N ASP A 37 17.98 16.37 12.87
CA ASP A 37 18.42 16.47 11.48
C ASP A 37 17.91 15.27 10.65
N PRO A 38 17.09 15.49 9.60
CA PRO A 38 16.54 14.41 8.78
C PRO A 38 17.61 13.65 7.97
N ALA A 39 18.85 14.13 7.92
CA ALA A 39 19.94 13.47 7.19
C ALA A 39 20.51 12.21 7.90
N ASN A 40 20.26 12.02 9.20
CA ASN A 40 20.96 11.01 10.03
C ASN A 40 20.04 10.03 10.77
N VAL A 41 18.82 9.79 10.28
CA VAL A 41 18.04 8.62 10.71
C VAL A 41 18.55 7.39 9.96
N GLU A 42 19.69 6.84 10.40
CA GLU A 42 20.06 5.46 10.07
C GLU A 42 18.98 4.54 10.64
N THR A 43 18.05 4.13 9.80
CA THR A 43 16.96 3.23 10.17
C THR A 43 17.51 1.83 10.41
N THR A 44 17.63 1.41 11.67
CA THR A 44 18.16 0.12 12.11
C THR A 44 17.24 -1.09 11.81
N PHE A 45 16.55 -1.09 10.67
CA PHE A 45 15.63 -2.17 10.26
C PHE A 45 16.32 -3.42 9.69
N ALA A 46 17.64 -3.38 9.45
CA ALA A 46 18.36 -4.45 8.77
C ALA A 46 18.48 -5.76 9.57
N ASP A 47 18.44 -5.70 10.90
CA ASP A 47 18.68 -6.85 11.79
C ASP A 47 17.41 -7.66 12.14
N ASP A 48 16.22 -7.08 11.92
CA ASP A 48 14.92 -7.72 12.19
C ASP A 48 14.44 -8.64 11.06
N ALA A 49 15.24 -8.82 9.99
CA ALA A 49 14.95 -9.85 8.98
C ALA A 49 14.88 -11.28 9.58
N SER A 50 15.43 -11.48 10.77
CA SER A 50 15.43 -12.75 11.52
C SER A 50 14.05 -13.23 11.99
N THR A 51 13.06 -12.33 12.11
CA THR A 51 11.71 -12.64 12.63
C THR A 51 10.69 -13.01 11.53
N VAL A 52 11.07 -12.84 10.27
CA VAL A 52 10.33 -13.37 9.13
C VAL A 52 10.62 -14.87 8.99
N SER A 53 9.62 -15.66 8.56
CA SER A 53 9.75 -17.11 8.33
C SER A 53 11.06 -17.40 7.60
N PRO A 54 11.89 -18.37 8.05
CA PRO A 54 13.21 -18.64 7.46
C PRO A 54 13.19 -18.75 5.94
N ASP A 55 12.11 -19.30 5.40
CA ASP A 55 11.86 -19.57 3.97
C ASP A 55 11.61 -18.30 3.15
N LEU A 56 11.10 -17.23 3.77
CA LEU A 56 10.93 -15.93 3.15
C LEU A 56 12.17 -15.03 3.32
N GLN A 57 13.11 -15.38 4.20
CA GLN A 57 14.26 -14.52 4.48
C GLN A 57 15.11 -14.18 3.25
N PRO A 58 15.37 -15.05 2.25
CA PRO A 58 16.16 -14.64 1.08
C PRO A 58 15.51 -13.46 0.33
N VAL A 59 14.24 -13.64 -0.07
CA VAL A 59 13.47 -12.63 -0.82
C VAL A 59 13.31 -11.34 -0.01
N VAL A 60 13.00 -11.45 1.28
CA VAL A 60 12.83 -10.30 2.16
C VAL A 60 14.16 -9.59 2.38
N LYS A 61 15.23 -10.32 2.72
CA LYS A 61 16.55 -9.75 3.01
C LYS A 61 17.12 -9.00 1.81
N ASP A 62 17.03 -9.58 0.61
CA ASP A 62 17.51 -8.91 -0.60
C ASP A 62 16.69 -7.65 -0.92
N CYS A 63 15.38 -7.67 -0.63
CA CYS A 63 14.49 -6.56 -0.95
C CYS A 63 14.37 -5.46 0.09
N TYR A 64 14.78 -5.72 1.33
CA TYR A 64 15.05 -4.68 2.33
C TYR A 64 16.41 -4.05 2.05
N ARG A 65 17.41 -4.87 1.70
CA ARG A 65 18.73 -4.39 1.29
C ARG A 65 18.69 -3.57 -0.01
N ALA A 66 17.73 -3.82 -0.90
CA ALA A 66 17.51 -3.02 -2.10
C ALA A 66 17.24 -1.53 -1.80
N ASP A 67 16.74 -1.18 -0.61
CA ASP A 67 16.53 0.22 -0.20
C ASP A 67 17.84 0.90 0.26
N LEU A 68 18.86 0.11 0.65
CA LEU A 68 20.17 0.50 1.21
C LEU A 68 21.21 0.94 0.16
N GLY A 69 20.79 1.67 -0.88
CA GLY A 69 21.72 2.35 -1.79
C GLY A 69 22.04 1.61 -3.10
N LEU A 70 21.09 0.86 -3.66
CA LEU A 70 21.15 0.53 -5.09
C LEU A 70 21.33 1.80 -5.94
N PRO A 71 22.17 1.78 -7.00
CA PRO A 71 22.37 2.94 -7.85
C PRO A 71 21.09 3.23 -8.63
N VAL A 72 20.38 4.31 -8.25
CA VAL A 72 19.15 4.77 -8.89
C VAL A 72 19.45 5.03 -10.38
N PRO A 73 18.78 4.34 -11.33
CA PRO A 73 19.09 4.48 -12.74
C PRO A 73 18.67 5.86 -13.23
N LYS A 74 19.66 6.66 -13.63
CA LYS A 74 19.42 8.00 -14.17
C LYS A 74 18.77 7.88 -15.55
N ASN A 75 17.84 8.78 -15.84
CA ASN A 75 17.19 8.94 -17.15
C ASN A 75 16.31 7.75 -17.62
N LEU A 76 15.73 6.95 -16.69
CA LEU A 76 14.62 6.07 -17.07
C LEU A 76 13.49 6.90 -17.69
N LYS A 77 12.92 6.44 -18.80
CA LYS A 77 11.82 7.12 -19.50
C LYS A 77 10.61 6.20 -19.63
N VAL A 78 9.42 6.76 -19.43
CA VAL A 78 8.13 6.09 -19.60
C VAL A 78 7.18 7.04 -20.32
N ASN A 79 6.62 6.62 -21.46
CA ASN A 79 5.85 7.44 -22.39
C ASN A 79 6.57 8.76 -22.76
N GLY A 80 7.88 8.70 -22.95
CA GLY A 80 8.73 9.86 -23.29
C GLY A 80 9.10 10.78 -22.12
N HIS A 81 8.47 10.64 -20.95
CA HIS A 81 8.80 11.42 -19.75
C HIS A 81 9.91 10.75 -18.96
N VAL A 82 10.91 11.53 -18.53
CA VAL A 82 11.93 11.07 -17.57
C VAL A 82 11.28 10.87 -16.21
N LEU A 83 11.50 9.70 -15.59
CA LEU A 83 11.09 9.44 -14.21
C LEU A 83 11.93 10.30 -13.26
N ASN A 84 11.30 10.85 -12.23
CA ASN A 84 12.04 11.51 -11.15
C ASN A 84 12.83 10.49 -10.30
N ALA A 85 13.65 10.96 -9.36
CA ALA A 85 14.51 10.06 -8.57
C ALA A 85 13.73 9.02 -7.75
N THR A 86 12.57 9.39 -7.19
CA THR A 86 11.71 8.50 -6.39
C THR A 86 11.00 7.50 -7.29
N GLU A 87 10.39 7.96 -8.38
CA GLU A 87 9.76 7.13 -9.41
C GLU A 87 10.78 6.11 -9.97
N ALA A 88 12.00 6.53 -10.30
CA ALA A 88 13.06 5.67 -10.82
C ALA A 88 13.57 4.65 -9.78
N LYS A 89 13.75 5.05 -8.51
CA LYS A 89 14.11 4.15 -7.41
C LYS A 89 13.06 3.06 -7.22
N ASN A 90 11.78 3.45 -7.17
CA ASN A 90 10.67 2.53 -6.96
C ASN A 90 10.48 1.58 -8.16
N VAL A 91 10.66 2.05 -9.40
CA VAL A 91 10.67 1.18 -10.58
C VAL A 91 11.84 0.18 -10.55
N GLN A 92 13.05 0.60 -10.15
CA GLN A 92 14.17 -0.32 -9.97
C GLN A 92 13.90 -1.36 -8.87
N TRP A 93 13.32 -0.94 -7.75
CA TRP A 93 12.92 -1.85 -6.67
C TRP A 93 11.93 -2.90 -7.19
N ILE A 94 10.88 -2.50 -7.92
CA ILE A 94 9.93 -3.43 -8.56
C ILE A 94 10.65 -4.43 -9.48
N ALA A 95 11.59 -3.96 -10.30
CA ALA A 95 12.34 -4.79 -11.24
C ALA A 95 13.11 -5.94 -10.55
N LEU A 96 13.67 -5.68 -9.36
CA LEU A 96 14.51 -6.62 -8.62
C LEU A 96 13.71 -7.45 -7.60
N CYS A 97 12.67 -6.86 -7.00
CA CYS A 97 11.99 -7.40 -5.82
C CYS A 97 10.56 -7.88 -6.03
N VAL A 98 9.97 -7.57 -7.17
CA VAL A 98 8.63 -8.02 -7.52
C VAL A 98 8.71 -8.94 -8.73
N VAL A 99 9.29 -8.47 -9.84
CA VAL A 99 9.30 -9.20 -11.12
C VAL A 99 9.78 -10.66 -11.01
N PRO A 100 10.89 -11.01 -10.33
CA PRO A 100 11.37 -12.40 -10.31
C PRO A 100 10.42 -13.38 -9.61
N TYR A 101 9.57 -12.88 -8.72
CA TYR A 101 8.74 -13.64 -7.79
C TYR A 101 7.24 -13.58 -8.10
N LEU A 102 6.83 -12.88 -9.16
CA LEU A 102 5.44 -12.92 -9.62
C LEU A 102 5.08 -14.31 -10.18
N PRO A 103 3.80 -14.71 -10.23
CA PRO A 103 3.42 -15.96 -10.85
C PRO A 103 3.67 -16.00 -12.37
N GLY A 104 3.88 -17.21 -12.90
CA GLY A 104 4.00 -17.47 -14.34
C GLY A 104 5.42 -17.46 -14.89
N SER A 105 5.53 -17.51 -16.21
CA SER A 105 6.79 -17.44 -16.95
C SER A 105 7.45 -16.06 -16.86
N ALA A 106 8.74 -15.97 -17.20
CA ALA A 106 9.49 -14.71 -17.13
C ALA A 106 8.84 -13.55 -17.93
N GLY A 107 8.17 -13.86 -19.05
CA GLY A 107 7.42 -12.88 -19.85
C GLY A 107 6.11 -12.44 -19.18
N GLU A 108 5.35 -13.36 -18.59
CA GLU A 108 4.12 -13.06 -17.85
C GLU A 108 4.40 -12.24 -16.58
N GLN A 109 5.50 -12.56 -15.88
CA GLN A 109 6.01 -11.78 -14.76
C GLN A 109 6.30 -10.33 -15.16
N VAL A 110 7.02 -10.10 -16.28
CA VAL A 110 7.35 -8.77 -16.80
C VAL A 110 6.10 -8.01 -17.27
N GLU A 111 5.18 -8.67 -17.98
CA GLU A 111 3.92 -8.07 -18.46
C GLU A 111 3.02 -7.65 -17.29
N THR A 112 2.87 -8.51 -16.28
CA THR A 112 2.13 -8.23 -15.05
C THR A 112 2.72 -7.04 -14.30
N ALA A 113 4.05 -7.04 -14.12
CA ALA A 113 4.74 -5.94 -13.47
C ALA A 113 4.57 -4.62 -14.22
N ALA A 114 4.72 -4.62 -15.54
CA ALA A 114 4.59 -3.42 -16.36
C ALA A 114 3.18 -2.83 -16.35
N LYS A 115 2.14 -3.67 -16.40
CA LYS A 115 0.74 -3.25 -16.25
C LYS A 115 0.51 -2.54 -14.92
N THR A 116 0.86 -3.18 -13.80
CA THR A 116 0.62 -2.59 -12.47
C THR A 116 1.53 -1.39 -12.19
N THR A 117 2.77 -1.40 -12.67
CA THR A 117 3.68 -0.24 -12.52
C THR A 117 3.18 0.97 -13.30
N TRP A 118 2.61 0.77 -14.50
CA TRP A 118 1.94 1.85 -15.23
C TRP A 118 0.78 2.43 -14.42
N TRP A 119 -0.05 1.59 -13.80
CA TRP A 119 -1.16 2.04 -12.95
C TRP A 119 -0.65 2.82 -11.73
N ALA A 120 0.36 2.32 -11.03
CA ALA A 120 0.97 2.99 -9.88
C ALA A 120 1.65 4.32 -10.25
N LEU A 121 2.28 4.42 -11.43
CA LEU A 121 2.80 5.67 -11.98
C LEU A 121 1.67 6.65 -12.30
N ARG A 122 0.63 6.20 -13.01
CA ARG A 122 -0.57 6.99 -13.35
C ARG A 122 -1.19 7.60 -12.09
N GLU A 123 -1.39 6.78 -11.06
CA GLU A 123 -1.97 7.17 -9.76
C GLU A 123 -1.01 7.98 -8.86
N GLY A 124 0.23 8.26 -9.31
CA GLY A 124 1.21 9.04 -8.54
C GLY A 124 1.66 8.37 -7.25
N ILE A 125 1.60 7.04 -7.19
CA ILE A 125 1.96 6.26 -6.02
C ILE A 125 3.48 6.08 -5.94
N LEU A 126 4.16 5.89 -7.08
CA LEU A 126 5.61 5.68 -7.11
C LEU A 126 6.45 6.94 -6.89
N ASP A 127 5.82 8.11 -6.69
CA ASP A 127 6.50 9.35 -6.24
C ASP A 127 6.58 9.46 -4.70
N ARG A 128 6.20 8.39 -3.98
CA ARG A 128 6.22 8.32 -2.51
C ARG A 128 7.50 7.65 -2.01
N THR A 129 7.98 8.10 -0.85
CA THR A 129 9.05 7.42 -0.11
C THR A 129 8.63 6.00 0.27
N ALA A 130 9.59 5.06 0.39
CA ALA A 130 9.32 3.65 0.64
C ALA A 130 8.39 3.42 1.85
N GLU A 131 8.65 4.10 2.98
CA GLU A 131 7.81 4.07 4.18
C GLU A 131 6.34 4.42 3.89
N ASN A 132 6.09 5.44 3.07
CA ASN A 132 4.74 5.89 2.70
C ASN A 132 4.13 5.06 1.56
N LEU A 133 4.95 4.35 0.79
CA LEU A 133 4.58 3.58 -0.39
C LEU A 133 3.92 2.26 -0.01
N PHE A 134 4.55 1.48 0.87
CA PHE A 134 3.98 0.21 1.35
C PHE A 134 2.80 0.45 2.30
N ARG A 135 2.88 1.49 3.15
CA ARG A 135 1.77 1.98 3.99
C ARG A 135 0.62 2.62 3.19
N TYR A 136 0.73 2.82 1.87
CA TYR A 136 -0.25 3.62 1.13
C TYR A 136 -1.69 3.16 1.37
N SER A 137 -2.58 4.13 1.60
CA SER A 137 -3.98 3.92 1.90
C SER A 137 -4.72 5.21 1.58
N ASN A 138 -5.49 5.26 0.49
CA ASN A 138 -6.35 6.39 0.15
C ASN A 138 -7.80 5.96 0.15
N CYS A 139 -8.63 6.63 0.93
CA CYS A 139 -10.05 6.32 1.10
C CYS A 139 -10.90 7.52 0.68
N HIS A 140 -11.85 7.31 -0.21
CA HIS A 140 -12.87 8.29 -0.52
C HIS A 140 -13.90 8.31 0.63
N GLU A 141 -13.95 9.38 1.42
CA GLU A 141 -14.91 9.48 2.51
C GLU A 141 -16.31 9.90 2.02
N LYS A 142 -17.34 9.64 2.84
CA LYS A 142 -18.76 9.89 2.50
C LYS A 142 -19.11 11.36 2.17
N ASN A 143 -18.19 12.29 2.41
CA ASN A 143 -18.31 13.72 2.07
C ASN A 143 -17.64 14.08 0.73
N GLY A 144 -17.27 13.08 -0.08
CA GLY A 144 -16.62 13.28 -1.38
C GLY A 144 -15.12 13.61 -1.30
N LYS A 145 -14.51 13.53 -0.11
CA LYS A 145 -13.08 13.87 0.08
C LYS A 145 -12.25 12.61 0.21
N ASP A 146 -11.27 12.49 -0.68
CA ASP A 146 -10.16 11.55 -0.54
C ASP A 146 -9.33 11.89 0.70
N LYS A 147 -8.99 10.88 1.48
CA LYS A 147 -8.06 10.99 2.61
C LYS A 147 -7.04 9.89 2.61
N ILE A 148 -5.77 10.31 2.68
CA ILE A 148 -4.64 9.43 2.94
C ILE A 148 -4.70 8.99 4.41
N ARG A 149 -4.65 7.68 4.64
CA ARG A 149 -4.77 6.99 5.94
C ARG A 149 -3.57 6.07 6.23
N SER A 150 -2.43 6.36 5.62
CA SER A 150 -1.20 5.56 5.74
C SER A 150 -0.65 5.42 7.17
N SER A 151 -0.94 6.36 8.05
CA SER A 151 -0.61 6.31 9.48
C SER A 151 -1.65 5.58 10.35
N THR A 152 -2.70 4.99 9.76
CA THR A 152 -3.76 4.28 10.50
C THR A 152 -3.89 2.85 9.97
N PRO A 153 -2.99 1.92 10.38
CA PRO A 153 -2.85 0.61 9.73
C PRO A 153 -4.12 -0.27 9.79
N LEU A 154 -4.96 -0.09 10.82
CA LEU A 154 -6.20 -0.87 10.99
C LEU A 154 -7.47 -0.13 10.50
N TYR A 155 -7.31 0.95 9.72
CA TYR A 155 -8.43 1.71 9.17
C TYR A 155 -9.22 0.88 8.14
N ASP A 156 -10.54 0.75 8.34
CA ASP A 156 -11.48 0.23 7.35
C ASP A 156 -12.21 1.39 6.66
N CYS A 157 -12.02 1.54 5.35
CA CYS A 157 -12.62 2.65 4.60
C CYS A 157 -14.14 2.47 4.48
N PRO A 158 -14.99 3.42 4.91
CA PRO A 158 -16.44 3.24 4.94
C PRO A 158 -17.13 3.28 3.56
N THR A 159 -16.37 3.33 2.46
CA THR A 159 -16.85 3.30 1.08
C THR A 159 -16.07 2.24 0.28
N ASN A 160 -16.50 1.98 -0.96
CA ASN A 160 -15.84 1.01 -1.85
C ASN A 160 -14.61 1.57 -2.59
N ILE A 161 -14.40 2.88 -2.59
CA ILE A 161 -13.24 3.52 -3.22
C ILE A 161 -12.14 3.63 -2.16
N TRP A 162 -11.32 2.58 -2.09
CA TRP A 162 -10.23 2.44 -1.13
C TRP A 162 -9.03 1.81 -1.81
N GLN A 163 -8.03 2.63 -2.13
CA GLN A 163 -6.78 2.19 -2.75
C GLN A 163 -5.72 1.92 -1.69
N VAL A 164 -4.94 0.85 -1.86
CA VAL A 164 -3.88 0.49 -0.91
C VAL A 164 -2.58 0.03 -1.57
N GLY A 165 -1.47 0.30 -0.88
CA GLY A 165 -0.11 -0.10 -1.21
C GLY A 165 0.46 0.50 -2.50
N MET A 166 1.71 0.14 -2.79
CA MET A 166 2.38 0.37 -4.07
C MET A 166 1.53 0.02 -5.30
N PRO A 167 0.72 -1.08 -5.31
CA PRO A 167 -0.08 -1.44 -6.48
C PRO A 167 -1.27 -0.50 -6.74
N ALA A 168 -1.63 0.39 -5.81
CA ALA A 168 -2.83 1.23 -5.87
C ALA A 168 -4.16 0.43 -6.02
N GLY A 169 -4.20 -0.79 -5.50
CA GLY A 169 -5.32 -1.73 -5.68
C GLY A 169 -6.57 -1.34 -4.89
N GLN A 170 -7.73 -1.39 -5.53
CA GLN A 170 -9.03 -1.02 -4.94
C GLN A 170 -9.58 -2.17 -4.08
N VAL A 171 -9.58 -2.06 -2.75
CA VAL A 171 -9.89 -3.18 -1.83
C VAL A 171 -11.26 -3.83 -2.09
N ALA A 172 -12.25 -3.07 -2.55
CA ALA A 172 -13.59 -3.58 -2.86
C ALA A 172 -13.67 -4.41 -4.16
N ASN A 173 -12.69 -4.28 -5.06
CA ASN A 173 -12.72 -4.91 -6.38
C ASN A 173 -12.42 -6.42 -6.34
N TYR A 174 -11.72 -6.90 -5.32
CA TYR A 174 -11.27 -8.30 -5.22
C TYR A 174 -12.04 -9.08 -4.16
N SER A 175 -12.29 -10.36 -4.40
CA SER A 175 -12.80 -11.29 -3.40
C SER A 175 -11.65 -11.92 -2.60
N ASP A 176 -11.95 -12.48 -1.42
CA ASP A 176 -10.94 -13.23 -0.65
C ASP A 176 -10.48 -14.50 -1.40
N ALA A 177 -11.34 -15.07 -2.25
CA ALA A 177 -11.00 -16.19 -3.12
C ALA A 177 -10.00 -15.80 -4.24
N ALA A 178 -10.14 -14.61 -4.83
CA ALA A 178 -9.17 -14.10 -5.81
C ALA A 178 -7.80 -13.88 -5.18
N VAL A 179 -7.77 -13.32 -3.96
CA VAL A 179 -6.54 -13.16 -3.17
C VAL A 179 -5.93 -14.53 -2.84
N ALA A 180 -6.71 -15.48 -2.34
CA ALA A 180 -6.22 -16.84 -2.05
C ALA A 180 -5.64 -17.53 -3.29
N SER A 181 -6.30 -17.42 -4.45
CA SER A 181 -5.81 -17.98 -5.72
C SER A 181 -4.43 -17.44 -6.13
N VAL A 182 -4.14 -16.16 -5.87
CA VAL A 182 -2.81 -15.59 -6.12
C VAL A 182 -1.76 -16.16 -5.18
N ILE A 183 -2.11 -16.37 -3.90
CA ILE A 183 -1.20 -16.99 -2.92
C ILE A 183 -0.85 -18.43 -3.34
N GLU A 184 -1.83 -19.22 -3.77
CA GLU A 184 -1.57 -20.56 -4.30
C GLU A 184 -0.70 -20.54 -5.58
N ARG A 185 -0.88 -19.54 -6.46
CA ARG A 185 -0.03 -19.33 -7.63
C ARG A 185 1.41 -18.90 -7.31
N LEU A 186 1.66 -18.32 -6.13
CA LEU A 186 3.00 -17.90 -5.68
C LEU A 186 3.81 -19.06 -5.09
N LYS A 187 3.16 -20.06 -4.46
CA LYS A 187 3.83 -21.19 -3.79
C LYS A 187 4.93 -21.88 -4.62
N PRO A 188 4.72 -22.23 -5.90
CA PRO A 188 5.74 -22.96 -6.68
C PRO A 188 7.02 -22.18 -6.95
N GLY A 189 6.96 -20.84 -6.93
CA GLY A 189 8.10 -19.96 -7.17
C GLY A 189 8.75 -19.41 -5.89
N LEU A 190 8.23 -19.73 -4.71
CA LEU A 190 8.67 -19.19 -3.43
C LEU A 190 8.84 -20.29 -2.37
N HIS A 191 7.74 -20.79 -1.83
CA HIS A 191 7.74 -21.82 -0.80
C HIS A 191 6.38 -22.56 -0.77
N PRO A 192 6.33 -23.91 -0.65
CA PRO A 192 5.07 -24.65 -0.58
C PRO A 192 4.17 -24.23 0.60
N ASP A 193 4.77 -23.88 1.74
CA ASP A 193 4.03 -23.47 2.94
C ASP A 193 3.69 -21.96 2.96
N LEU A 194 3.88 -21.26 1.84
CA LEU A 194 3.54 -19.83 1.75
C LEU A 194 2.04 -19.62 1.98
N ASP A 195 1.72 -18.85 3.01
CA ASP A 195 0.35 -18.59 3.43
C ASP A 195 0.04 -17.08 3.54
N ALA A 196 -1.25 -16.78 3.72
CA ALA A 196 -1.72 -15.42 3.89
C ALA A 196 -1.13 -14.73 5.14
N ALA A 197 -0.84 -15.45 6.23
CA ALA A 197 -0.20 -14.84 7.40
C ALA A 197 1.25 -14.41 7.07
N SER A 198 2.01 -15.22 6.35
CA SER A 198 3.39 -14.92 5.92
C SER A 198 3.45 -13.70 5.01
N LEU A 199 2.53 -13.59 4.05
CA LEU A 199 2.47 -12.43 3.16
C LEU A 199 2.02 -11.15 3.89
N MET A 200 1.16 -11.27 4.91
CA MET A 200 0.80 -10.15 5.80
C MET A 200 1.92 -9.74 6.74
N ARG A 201 2.70 -10.69 7.28
CA ARG A 201 3.94 -10.39 8.05
C ARG A 201 4.87 -9.55 7.19
N TRP A 202 5.16 -10.00 5.97
CA TRP A 202 6.03 -9.27 5.06
C TRP A 202 5.48 -7.88 4.68
N ALA A 203 4.16 -7.75 4.42
CA ALA A 203 3.55 -6.44 4.15
C ALA A 203 3.60 -5.48 5.35
N ALA A 204 3.45 -5.99 6.58
CA ALA A 204 3.56 -5.21 7.81
C ALA A 204 4.98 -4.67 8.02
N VAL A 205 5.99 -5.54 7.93
CA VAL A 205 7.40 -5.12 8.10
C VAL A 205 7.85 -4.22 6.93
N LEU A 206 7.37 -4.42 5.69
CA LEU A 206 7.66 -3.50 4.56
C LEU A 206 7.06 -2.12 4.79
N SER A 207 5.94 -2.12 5.50
CA SER A 207 5.28 -0.92 6.01
C SER A 207 5.91 -0.45 7.34
N GLY A 208 7.13 -0.85 7.68
CA GLY A 208 7.85 -0.42 8.88
C GLY A 208 7.12 -0.70 10.20
N PHE A 209 6.33 -1.78 10.27
CA PHE A 209 5.72 -2.26 11.52
C PHE A 209 6.44 -3.56 11.94
N GLY A 210 7.36 -3.44 12.91
CA GLY A 210 8.13 -4.58 13.43
C GLY A 210 7.26 -5.54 14.27
N PRO A 211 7.66 -6.82 14.45
CA PRO A 211 6.90 -7.84 15.16
C PRO A 211 6.49 -7.48 16.59
N GLU A 212 7.30 -6.65 17.25
CA GLU A 212 7.10 -6.12 18.60
C GLU A 212 6.01 -5.03 18.68
N THR A 213 5.59 -4.46 17.54
CA THR A 213 4.60 -3.39 17.50
C THR A 213 3.16 -3.89 17.71
N PRO A 214 2.31 -3.15 18.46
CA PRO A 214 0.87 -3.41 18.52
C PRO A 214 0.21 -3.42 17.14
N GLU A 215 0.69 -2.58 16.22
CA GLU A 215 0.27 -2.48 14.82
C GLU A 215 0.45 -3.80 14.08
N TYR A 216 1.65 -4.41 14.11
CA TYR A 216 1.92 -5.71 13.49
C TYR A 216 0.98 -6.80 14.02
N ALA A 217 0.85 -6.90 15.35
CA ALA A 217 -0.04 -7.87 15.98
C ALA A 217 -1.53 -7.64 15.59
N GLY A 218 -1.95 -6.37 15.45
CA GLY A 218 -3.26 -5.99 14.96
C GLY A 218 -3.49 -6.33 13.48
N ILE A 219 -2.47 -6.13 12.65
CA ILE A 219 -2.50 -6.45 11.21
C ILE A 219 -2.74 -7.95 11.04
N LEU A 220 -1.94 -8.81 11.69
CA LEU A 220 -2.09 -10.27 11.57
C LEU A 220 -3.46 -10.79 12.06
N LYS A 221 -4.03 -10.14 13.09
CA LYS A 221 -5.36 -10.45 13.65
C LYS A 221 -6.53 -9.85 12.86
N SER A 222 -6.26 -8.99 11.87
CA SER A 222 -7.30 -8.32 11.07
C SER A 222 -8.12 -9.31 10.24
N LYS A 223 -9.38 -8.92 9.96
CA LYS A 223 -10.38 -9.75 9.26
C LYS A 223 -11.00 -8.99 8.09
N ALA A 224 -11.75 -9.71 7.25
CA ALA A 224 -12.53 -9.16 6.14
C ALA A 224 -11.75 -8.14 5.28
N ARG A 225 -12.32 -6.96 5.02
CA ARG A 225 -11.74 -5.93 4.15
C ARG A 225 -10.38 -5.42 4.63
N VAL A 226 -10.18 -5.28 5.94
CA VAL A 226 -8.88 -4.87 6.49
C VAL A 226 -7.80 -5.93 6.19
N ARG A 227 -8.11 -7.22 6.41
CA ARG A 227 -7.21 -8.32 6.04
C ARG A 227 -6.87 -8.31 4.55
N ARG A 228 -7.89 -8.17 3.70
CA ARG A 228 -7.72 -8.07 2.24
C ARG A 228 -6.84 -6.89 1.85
N SER A 229 -7.04 -5.73 2.49
CA SER A 229 -6.23 -4.54 2.24
C SER A 229 -4.75 -4.75 2.58
N TRP A 230 -4.44 -5.55 3.61
CA TRP A 230 -3.06 -5.88 3.99
C TRP A 230 -2.40 -6.87 3.05
N LEU A 231 -3.16 -7.85 2.55
CA LEU A 231 -2.69 -8.73 1.49
C LEU A 231 -2.43 -7.95 0.20
N LEU A 232 -3.30 -7.01 -0.19
CA LEU A 232 -3.09 -6.15 -1.36
C LEU A 232 -1.91 -5.18 -1.25
N ARG A 233 -1.48 -4.83 -0.01
CA ARG A 233 -0.24 -4.07 0.22
C ARG A 233 1.01 -4.90 -0.05
N ASN A 234 0.95 -6.23 0.05
CA ASN A 234 2.04 -7.09 -0.38
C ASN A 234 2.18 -7.01 -1.91
N PRO A 235 3.33 -6.57 -2.47
CA PRO A 235 3.47 -6.42 -3.91
C PRO A 235 3.23 -7.72 -4.69
N LEU A 236 3.62 -8.89 -4.17
CA LEU A 236 3.45 -10.15 -4.90
C LEU A 236 1.98 -10.58 -5.02
N VAL A 237 1.10 -10.09 -4.13
CA VAL A 237 -0.34 -10.34 -4.18
C VAL A 237 -1.07 -9.24 -4.96
N GLY A 238 -0.74 -7.98 -4.68
CA GLY A 238 -1.40 -6.84 -5.30
C GLY A 238 -1.02 -6.64 -6.77
N PHE A 239 0.20 -6.98 -7.20
CA PHE A 239 0.60 -6.80 -8.60
C PHE A 239 -0.15 -7.70 -9.59
N PRO A 240 -0.30 -9.02 -9.37
CA PRO A 240 -1.13 -9.86 -10.24
C PRO A 240 -2.59 -9.38 -10.29
N LEU A 241 -3.17 -9.06 -9.13
CA LEU A 241 -4.57 -8.62 -9.05
C LEU A 241 -4.80 -7.31 -9.81
N VAL A 242 -4.00 -6.27 -9.56
CA VAL A 242 -4.12 -4.98 -10.27
C VAL A 242 -3.86 -5.13 -11.77
N GLY A 243 -2.86 -5.93 -12.14
CA GLY A 243 -2.49 -6.15 -13.54
C GLY A 243 -3.59 -6.85 -14.33
N GLU A 244 -4.24 -7.86 -13.74
CA GLU A 244 -5.33 -8.63 -14.35
C GLU A 244 -6.67 -7.86 -14.34
N GLN A 245 -6.97 -7.14 -13.26
CA GLN A 245 -8.31 -6.60 -13.01
C GLN A 245 -8.46 -5.11 -13.39
N GLU A 246 -7.71 -4.20 -12.78
CA GLU A 246 -7.79 -2.76 -13.06
C GLU A 246 -7.15 -2.44 -14.41
N VAL A 247 -6.02 -3.06 -14.74
CA VAL A 247 -5.29 -2.72 -15.97
C VAL A 247 -5.79 -3.52 -17.16
N ASP A 248 -5.66 -4.85 -17.14
CA ASP A 248 -5.97 -5.66 -18.32
C ASP A 248 -7.46 -5.67 -18.65
N ARG A 249 -8.32 -6.03 -17.68
CA ARG A 249 -9.77 -6.09 -17.90
C ARG A 249 -10.37 -4.72 -18.16
N GLU A 250 -10.07 -3.69 -17.36
CA GLU A 250 -10.73 -2.39 -17.50
C GLU A 250 -10.03 -1.44 -18.48
N CYS A 251 -8.71 -1.28 -18.42
CA CYS A 251 -8.01 -0.30 -19.24
C CYS A 251 -7.60 -0.80 -20.62
N ILE A 252 -7.14 -2.05 -20.75
CA ILE A 252 -6.72 -2.62 -22.04
C ILE A 252 -7.92 -3.15 -22.83
N ARG A 253 -8.73 -4.04 -22.22
CA ARG A 253 -9.87 -4.70 -22.89
C ARG A 253 -11.17 -3.89 -22.82
N GLY A 254 -11.56 -3.44 -21.64
CA GLY A 254 -12.79 -2.64 -21.43
C GLY A 254 -12.69 -1.20 -21.93
N GLN A 255 -11.46 -0.69 -22.08
CA GLN A 255 -11.14 0.65 -22.56
C GLN A 255 -11.88 1.78 -21.82
N HIS A 256 -12.13 1.60 -20.52
CA HIS A 256 -12.92 2.53 -19.72
C HIS A 256 -12.32 3.94 -19.69
N LYS A 257 -13.18 4.97 -19.71
CA LYS A 257 -12.76 6.38 -19.84
C LYS A 257 -11.81 6.83 -18.73
N TRP A 258 -11.96 6.33 -17.50
CA TRP A 258 -11.08 6.70 -16.38
C TRP A 258 -9.62 6.32 -16.61
N CYS A 259 -9.35 5.26 -17.37
CA CYS A 259 -8.00 4.81 -17.68
C CYS A 259 -7.17 5.81 -18.49
N THR A 260 -7.81 6.77 -19.17
CA THR A 260 -7.12 7.87 -19.87
C THR A 260 -7.63 9.26 -19.45
N ALA A 261 -8.47 9.34 -18.43
CA ALA A 261 -8.90 10.59 -17.83
C ALA A 261 -8.05 10.93 -16.59
N GLY A 262 -8.24 12.13 -16.06
CA GLY A 262 -7.42 12.72 -15.01
C GLY A 262 -6.61 13.90 -15.55
N ASP A 263 -6.76 15.03 -14.88
CA ASP A 263 -6.04 16.29 -15.10
C ASP A 263 -4.81 16.43 -14.18
N TYR A 264 -4.69 15.56 -13.17
CA TYR A 264 -3.54 15.51 -12.28
C TYR A 264 -2.24 15.09 -13.02
N PRO A 265 -1.07 15.63 -12.66
CA PRO A 265 0.13 15.59 -13.51
C PRO A 265 0.60 14.19 -13.93
N THR A 266 0.44 13.19 -13.06
CA THR A 266 0.85 11.80 -13.33
C THR A 266 -0.09 11.10 -14.32
N ALA A 267 -1.40 11.35 -14.24
CA ALA A 267 -2.34 10.84 -15.24
C ALA A 267 -2.08 11.46 -16.62
N VAL A 268 -1.75 12.76 -16.67
CA VAL A 268 -1.36 13.43 -17.91
C VAL A 268 -0.07 12.83 -18.49
N ARG A 269 0.99 12.70 -17.67
CA ARG A 269 2.28 12.10 -18.11
C ARG A 269 2.14 10.66 -18.63
N TYR A 270 1.40 9.80 -17.93
CA TYR A 270 1.45 8.35 -18.17
C TYR A 270 0.21 7.74 -18.82
N SER A 271 -0.89 8.48 -18.98
CA SER A 271 -2.17 7.87 -19.41
C SER A 271 -3.09 8.71 -20.30
N HIS A 272 -2.78 9.98 -20.59
CA HIS A 272 -3.70 10.91 -21.27
C HIS A 272 -4.31 10.43 -22.62
N THR A 273 -3.68 9.44 -23.27
CA THR A 273 -4.23 8.77 -24.46
C THR A 273 -4.00 7.27 -24.39
N ARG A 274 -4.82 6.47 -25.08
CA ARG A 274 -4.64 5.01 -25.20
C ARG A 274 -3.25 4.64 -25.76
N ALA A 275 -2.77 5.41 -26.73
CA ALA A 275 -1.41 5.25 -27.26
C ALA A 275 -0.33 5.56 -26.20
N GLY A 276 -0.57 6.53 -25.32
CA GLY A 276 0.29 6.81 -24.16
C GLY A 276 0.34 5.66 -23.16
N VAL A 277 -0.80 5.04 -22.84
CA VAL A 277 -0.87 3.85 -21.99
C VAL A 277 -0.06 2.69 -22.59
N GLN A 278 -0.26 2.39 -23.87
CA GLN A 278 0.46 1.30 -24.54
C GLN A 278 1.98 1.57 -24.63
N ARG A 279 2.40 2.82 -24.86
CA ARG A 279 3.82 3.19 -24.79
C ARG A 279 4.38 3.06 -23.38
N ALA A 280 3.68 3.54 -22.36
CA ALA A 280 4.12 3.44 -20.97
C ALA A 280 4.34 1.98 -20.54
N ILE A 281 3.39 1.09 -20.84
CA ILE A 281 3.53 -0.35 -20.57
C ILE A 281 4.64 -0.96 -21.45
N GLY A 282 4.81 -0.53 -22.70
CA GLY A 282 5.93 -0.91 -23.56
C GLY A 282 7.31 -0.57 -22.95
N ASP A 283 7.50 0.67 -22.52
CA ASP A 283 8.74 1.16 -21.91
C ASP A 283 9.05 0.40 -20.61
N LEU A 284 8.04 0.18 -19.76
CA LEU A 284 8.19 -0.57 -18.50
C LEU A 284 8.56 -2.04 -18.73
N ARG A 285 7.97 -2.71 -19.74
CA ARG A 285 8.38 -4.09 -20.10
C ARG A 285 9.83 -4.15 -20.54
N LYS A 286 10.31 -3.15 -21.28
CA LYS A 286 11.73 -3.05 -21.65
C LYS A 286 12.61 -2.90 -20.42
N ILE A 287 12.29 -1.96 -19.53
CA ILE A 287 13.02 -1.72 -18.27
C ILE A 287 13.10 -3.00 -17.42
N PHE A 288 12.00 -3.74 -17.28
CA PHE A 288 11.97 -4.96 -16.47
C PHE A 288 12.66 -6.15 -17.13
N SER A 289 12.59 -6.31 -18.46
CA SER A 289 13.37 -7.32 -19.17
C SER A 289 14.89 -7.06 -19.06
N GLU A 290 15.32 -5.80 -19.21
CA GLU A 290 16.74 -5.40 -19.07
C GLU A 290 17.24 -5.53 -17.62
N GLY A 291 16.36 -5.29 -16.63
CA GLY A 291 16.68 -5.44 -15.21
C GLY A 291 16.99 -6.86 -14.77
N ARG A 292 16.47 -7.89 -15.48
CA ARG A 292 16.71 -9.31 -15.19
C ARG A 292 17.97 -9.90 -15.83
N ALA A 293 18.62 -9.15 -16.72
CA ALA A 293 19.81 -9.59 -17.44
C ALA A 293 21.13 -9.22 -16.72
N LYS A 294 21.03 -8.79 -15.45
CA LYS A 294 22.13 -8.32 -14.59
C LYS A 294 22.13 -9.09 -13.28
#